data_AF-A0A5J5K1G1-F1
#
_entry.id   AF-A0A5J5K1G1-F1
#
_cell.length_a   1.000
_cell.length_b   1.000
_cell.length_c   1.000
_cell.angle_alpha   90.00
_cell.angle_beta   90.00
_cell.angle_gamma   90.00
#
_symmetry.space_group_name_H-M   'P 1'
#
loop_
_entity.id
_entity.type
_entity.pdbx_description
1 polymer ?
#
loop_
_entity_poly.entity_id
_entity_poly.type
_entity_poly.pdbx_seq_one_letter_code
_entity_poly.pdbx_strand_id
1 'polypeptide(L)'
;MSGLFDGAVAFLDRRQLTSVWMPLTAFLAALVTVAASGTGWGKALTWWNGLAGETRILLVLGAVLATVLAGQLLAVARPGLVRWYEGHWPDPRLLRPLRRALLARHLAAQSVRCAADADLFLGYPRTARRTLPTRLGNVLRAAEEHGDRYGMDATTVWPRLYTVLPDPFLASFAQAAAAMETAVMISFLGGAFAVVGGTLAVLVLPGAGAVCCVWGGALVAILGYRGAVRAARPYAQLIRSAFDVHRFLLLEAMRLRLPESPAQERSQWEQLGKLWYRGAPDYDRIPALGYPASVAPSLEPARPRLVTSGDLLPVKAVPVASAPVRTGRAFPVRSSLAGVVVLAGVGAAVTAPALGPDGEVRATRDLPAFHVLVPSDVEGEGADRLSGRYTLRPVAKGAPPADLGPPLGVALTGRVAMTVPVDAVRVQRGQAVSLRTAKGVFGGLLVLDVPDRDRLVVAVPAAGLDALSRGLDAGPVRLVLPVG
;
A
#
# COMPACT_ATOMS: atom_id res chain seq x y z
N MET A 1 -14.22 -30.89 -4.06
CA MET A 1 -13.45 -29.67 -3.77
C MET A 1 -13.40 -28.66 -4.92
N SER A 2 -13.80 -29.02 -6.15
CA SER A 2 -13.83 -28.12 -7.33
C SER A 2 -14.84 -26.96 -7.20
N GLY A 3 -16.05 -27.21 -6.69
CA GLY A 3 -17.11 -26.18 -6.65
C GLY A 3 -16.86 -24.99 -5.73
N LEU A 4 -16.09 -25.15 -4.64
CA LEU A 4 -15.69 -24.03 -3.77
C LEU A 4 -14.61 -23.16 -4.41
N PHE A 5 -13.73 -23.78 -5.22
CA PHE A 5 -12.69 -23.07 -5.95
C PHE A 5 -13.31 -22.28 -7.12
N ASP A 6 -14.25 -22.87 -7.85
CA ASP A 6 -14.99 -22.18 -8.90
C ASP A 6 -15.84 -21.03 -8.34
N GLY A 7 -16.43 -21.17 -7.14
CA GLY A 7 -17.14 -20.09 -6.46
C GLY A 7 -16.24 -18.95 -6.00
N ALA A 8 -15.05 -19.25 -5.48
CA ALA A 8 -14.06 -18.25 -5.07
C ALA A 8 -13.43 -17.52 -6.27
N VAL A 9 -13.21 -18.23 -7.38
CA VAL A 9 -12.72 -17.68 -8.65
C VAL A 9 -13.82 -16.87 -9.35
N ALA A 10 -15.10 -17.28 -9.27
CA ALA A 10 -16.23 -16.51 -9.77
C ALA A 10 -16.46 -15.20 -8.98
N PHE A 11 -16.12 -15.18 -7.68
CA PHE A 11 -16.16 -13.97 -6.85
C PHE A 11 -15.05 -12.97 -7.22
N LEU A 12 -13.97 -13.45 -7.84
CA LEU A 12 -12.87 -12.65 -8.37
C LEU A 12 -13.12 -12.40 -9.86
N ASP A 13 -14.01 -11.45 -10.16
CA ASP A 13 -14.20 -10.95 -11.52
C ASP A 13 -12.82 -10.68 -12.17
N ARG A 14 -12.63 -11.10 -13.42
CA ARG A 14 -11.38 -10.92 -14.18
C ARG A 14 -10.86 -9.49 -14.06
N ARG A 15 -11.77 -8.52 -14.05
CA ARG A 15 -11.46 -7.10 -13.82
C ARG A 15 -10.80 -6.88 -12.46
N GLN A 16 -11.36 -7.41 -11.39
CA GLN A 16 -10.84 -7.28 -10.02
C GLN A 16 -9.45 -7.89 -9.86
N LEU A 17 -9.21 -9.05 -10.48
CA LEU A 17 -7.90 -9.71 -10.50
C LEU A 17 -6.82 -8.80 -11.12
N THR A 18 -7.10 -8.26 -12.31
CA THR A 18 -6.11 -7.45 -13.03
C THR A 18 -5.95 -6.04 -12.45
N SER A 19 -7.04 -5.41 -12.00
CA SER A 19 -7.03 -3.98 -11.65
C SER A 19 -6.65 -3.72 -10.19
N VAL A 20 -6.87 -4.69 -9.29
CA VAL A 20 -6.64 -4.53 -7.85
C VAL A 20 -5.68 -5.59 -7.31
N TRP A 21 -5.95 -6.86 -7.58
CA TRP A 21 -5.21 -7.93 -6.94
C TRP A 21 -3.75 -7.98 -7.40
N MET A 22 -3.46 -7.91 -8.70
CA MET A 22 -2.08 -7.90 -9.23
C MET A 22 -1.22 -6.74 -8.67
N PRO A 23 -1.67 -5.46 -8.71
CA PRO A 23 -0.92 -4.38 -8.06
C PRO A 23 -0.74 -4.59 -6.56
N LEU A 24 -1.76 -5.09 -5.86
CA LEU A 24 -1.71 -5.33 -4.42
C LEU A 24 -0.71 -6.44 -4.07
N THR A 25 -0.71 -7.56 -4.79
CA THR A 25 0.24 -8.65 -4.57
C THR A 25 1.66 -8.20 -4.84
N ALA A 26 1.89 -7.38 -5.88
CA ALA A 26 3.20 -6.80 -6.16
C ALA A 26 3.66 -5.86 -5.02
N PHE A 27 2.75 -5.03 -4.49
CA PHE A 27 3.02 -4.18 -3.34
C PHE A 27 3.40 -4.99 -2.08
N LEU A 28 2.66 -6.04 -1.76
CA LEU A 28 2.94 -6.90 -0.61
C LEU A 28 4.24 -7.68 -0.79
N ALA A 29 4.49 -8.21 -1.99
CA ALA A 29 5.75 -8.88 -2.32
C ALA A 29 6.95 -7.94 -2.17
N ALA A 30 6.81 -6.67 -2.56
CA ALA A 30 7.85 -5.66 -2.36
C ALA A 30 8.11 -5.40 -0.87
N LEU A 31 7.08 -5.34 -0.03
CA LEU A 31 7.25 -5.18 1.43
C LEU A 31 7.96 -6.40 2.06
N VAL A 32 7.56 -7.61 1.69
CA VAL A 32 8.22 -8.85 2.13
C VAL A 32 9.68 -8.85 1.70
N THR A 33 9.97 -8.40 0.48
CA THR A 33 11.34 -8.29 -0.06
C THR A 33 12.21 -7.34 0.79
N VAL A 34 11.68 -6.19 1.19
CA VAL A 34 12.39 -5.24 2.07
C VAL A 34 12.73 -5.89 3.42
N ALA A 35 11.76 -6.56 4.04
CA ALA A 35 11.98 -7.21 5.33
C ALA A 35 12.94 -8.41 5.27
N ALA A 36 12.80 -9.25 4.24
CA ALA A 36 13.72 -10.38 4.00
C ALA A 36 15.15 -9.89 3.74
N SER A 37 15.30 -8.76 3.03
CA SER A 37 16.61 -8.17 2.76
C SER A 37 17.28 -7.64 4.03
N GLY A 38 16.50 -7.13 5.00
CA GLY A 38 17.06 -6.63 6.25
C GLY A 38 17.33 -7.69 7.31
N THR A 39 16.51 -8.74 7.37
CA THR A 39 16.76 -9.91 8.26
C THR A 39 17.81 -10.87 7.69
N GLY A 40 18.02 -10.83 6.38
CA GLY A 40 18.90 -11.70 5.62
C GLY A 40 18.12 -12.88 5.03
N TRP A 41 18.19 -13.03 3.70
CA TRP A 41 17.49 -14.06 2.94
C TRP A 41 17.73 -15.48 3.47
N GLY A 42 18.97 -15.79 3.88
CA GLY A 42 19.30 -17.08 4.48
C GLY A 42 18.51 -17.37 5.76
N LYS A 43 18.39 -16.39 6.67
CA LYS A 43 17.62 -16.55 7.91
C LYS A 43 16.13 -16.72 7.63
N ALA A 44 15.58 -15.92 6.72
CA ALA A 44 14.18 -16.04 6.30
C ALA A 44 13.88 -17.41 5.70
N LEU A 45 14.76 -17.93 4.84
CA LEU A 45 14.65 -19.27 4.25
C LEU A 45 14.76 -20.37 5.31
N THR A 46 15.70 -20.27 6.25
CA THR A 46 15.83 -21.26 7.33
C THR A 46 14.63 -21.27 8.26
N TRP A 47 14.06 -20.09 8.56
CA TRP A 47 12.83 -19.99 9.34
C TRP A 47 11.66 -20.63 8.60
N TRP A 48 11.46 -20.28 7.33
CA TRP A 48 10.41 -20.87 6.50
C TRP A 48 10.53 -22.39 6.39
N ASN A 49 11.74 -22.89 6.15
CA ASN A 49 12.05 -24.31 6.06
C ASN A 49 12.02 -25.04 7.41
N GLY A 50 12.04 -24.31 8.53
CA GLY A 50 11.89 -24.87 9.87
C GLY A 50 10.44 -25.04 10.31
N LEU A 51 9.48 -24.39 9.64
CA LEU A 51 8.06 -24.52 9.97
C LEU A 51 7.52 -25.90 9.58
N ALA A 52 6.60 -26.45 10.39
CA ALA A 52 5.86 -27.65 10.01
C ALA A 52 5.09 -27.44 8.70
N GLY A 53 4.92 -28.49 7.91
CA GLY A 53 4.25 -28.42 6.60
C GLY A 53 2.83 -27.84 6.70
N GLU A 54 2.07 -28.23 7.72
CA GLU A 54 0.73 -27.72 8.02
C GLU A 54 0.74 -26.21 8.26
N THR A 55 1.68 -25.71 9.07
CA THR A 55 1.83 -24.29 9.35
C THR A 55 2.16 -23.48 8.09
N ARG A 56 3.00 -24.01 7.20
CA ARG A 56 3.31 -23.33 5.92
C ARG A 56 2.06 -23.23 5.04
N ILE A 57 1.29 -24.30 4.92
CA ILE A 57 0.05 -24.31 4.14
C ILE A 57 -0.94 -23.29 4.70
N LEU A 58 -1.13 -23.27 6.03
CA LEU A 58 -2.00 -22.30 6.70
C LEU A 58 -1.53 -20.86 6.51
N LEU A 59 -0.22 -20.60 6.55
CA LEU A 59 0.33 -19.26 6.29
C LEU A 59 0.11 -18.81 4.84
N VAL A 60 0.34 -19.69 3.85
CA VAL A 60 0.08 -19.36 2.45
C VAL A 60 -1.41 -19.09 2.23
N LEU A 61 -2.28 -19.96 2.74
CA LEU A 61 -3.73 -19.80 2.62
C LEU A 61 -4.22 -18.53 3.32
N GLY A 62 -3.71 -18.26 4.52
CA GLY A 62 -4.00 -17.04 5.27
C GLY A 62 -3.53 -15.79 4.54
N ALA A 63 -2.34 -15.81 3.93
CA ALA A 63 -1.83 -14.70 3.13
C ALA A 63 -2.70 -14.46 1.90
N VAL A 64 -3.07 -15.51 1.15
CA VAL A 64 -3.98 -15.40 0.02
C VAL A 64 -5.33 -14.81 0.45
N LEU A 65 -5.93 -15.35 1.52
CA LEU A 65 -7.19 -14.83 2.07
C LEU A 65 -7.09 -13.36 2.48
N ALA A 66 -5.99 -12.96 3.13
CA ALA A 66 -5.72 -11.57 3.50
C ALA A 66 -5.60 -10.67 2.27
N THR A 67 -4.94 -11.12 1.19
CA THR A 67 -4.86 -10.34 -0.06
C THR A 67 -6.22 -10.19 -0.74
N VAL A 68 -7.07 -11.22 -0.69
CA VAL A 68 -8.44 -11.16 -1.22
C VAL A 68 -9.26 -10.16 -0.41
N LEU A 69 -9.23 -10.25 0.93
CA LEU A 69 -9.93 -9.33 1.81
C LEU A 69 -9.48 -7.87 1.62
N ALA A 70 -8.16 -7.64 1.58
CA ALA A 70 -7.60 -6.32 1.31
C ALA A 70 -7.99 -5.81 -0.09
N GLY A 71 -8.02 -6.69 -1.09
CA GLY A 71 -8.53 -6.38 -2.43
C GLY A 71 -10.00 -5.96 -2.44
N GLN A 72 -10.85 -6.61 -1.63
CA GLN A 72 -12.26 -6.22 -1.48
C GLN A 72 -12.41 -4.87 -0.78
N LEU A 73 -11.64 -4.63 0.29
CA LEU A 73 -11.63 -3.34 0.98
C LEU A 73 -11.18 -2.20 0.03
N LEU A 74 -10.15 -2.45 -0.78
CA LEU A 74 -9.70 -1.51 -1.81
C LEU A 74 -10.74 -1.31 -2.91
N ALA A 75 -11.50 -2.35 -3.28
CA ALA A 75 -12.61 -2.23 -4.23
C ALA A 75 -13.70 -1.28 -3.69
N VAL A 76 -14.06 -1.41 -2.41
CA VAL A 76 -15.00 -0.50 -1.74
C VAL A 76 -14.44 0.93 -1.63
N ALA A 77 -13.14 1.07 -1.35
CA ALA A 77 -12.49 2.38 -1.24
C ALA A 77 -12.27 3.06 -2.60
N ARG A 78 -12.34 2.33 -3.71
CA ARG A 78 -11.97 2.79 -5.06
C ARG A 78 -12.66 4.09 -5.49
N PRO A 79 -13.99 4.26 -5.36
CA PRO A 79 -14.63 5.52 -5.75
C PRO A 79 -14.14 6.71 -4.91
N GLY A 80 -13.82 6.48 -3.63
CA GLY A 80 -13.21 7.49 -2.76
C GLY A 80 -11.79 7.84 -3.19
N LEU A 81 -10.99 6.83 -3.56
CA LEU A 81 -9.63 7.02 -4.07
C LEU A 81 -9.63 7.81 -5.37
N VAL A 82 -10.48 7.47 -6.34
CA VAL A 82 -10.58 8.20 -7.61
C VAL A 82 -10.97 9.66 -7.35
N ARG A 83 -11.96 9.92 -6.50
CA ARG A 83 -12.34 11.30 -6.10
C ARG A 83 -11.20 12.06 -5.44
N TRP A 84 -10.40 11.40 -4.61
CA TRP A 84 -9.22 12.01 -4.00
C TRP A 84 -8.17 12.38 -5.07
N TYR A 85 -7.95 11.50 -6.06
CA TYR A 85 -7.08 11.73 -7.21
C TYR A 85 -7.61 12.78 -8.20
N GLU A 86 -8.91 12.99 -8.28
CA GLU A 86 -9.54 14.11 -9.00
C GLU A 86 -9.30 15.45 -8.29
N GLY A 87 -8.94 15.44 -7.02
CA GLY A 87 -8.72 16.65 -6.23
C GLY A 87 -9.90 17.05 -5.33
N HIS A 88 -10.88 16.16 -5.13
CA HIS A 88 -11.94 16.33 -4.13
C HIS A 88 -11.39 16.02 -2.73
N TRP A 89 -10.44 16.85 -2.30
CA TRP A 89 -9.85 16.70 -0.98
C TRP A 89 -10.84 17.21 0.08
N PRO A 90 -10.94 16.54 1.24
CA PRO A 90 -11.49 17.20 2.42
C PRO A 90 -10.70 18.51 2.62
N ASP A 91 -11.26 19.51 3.31
CA ASP A 91 -10.63 20.84 3.44
C ASP A 91 -9.87 21.00 4.77
N PRO A 92 -8.82 20.19 5.08
CA PRO A 92 -8.02 20.45 6.27
C PRO A 92 -7.17 21.69 6.04
N ARG A 93 -6.96 22.47 7.11
CA ARG A 93 -6.18 23.71 7.08
C ARG A 93 -4.79 23.53 6.46
N LEU A 94 -4.17 22.35 6.61
CA LEU A 94 -2.84 22.02 6.10
C LEU A 94 -2.75 21.92 4.57
N LEU A 95 -3.80 21.45 3.89
CA LEU A 95 -3.77 21.24 2.43
C LEU A 95 -4.22 22.46 1.63
N ARG A 96 -4.76 23.50 2.29
CA ARG A 96 -5.23 24.73 1.66
C ARG A 96 -4.18 25.45 0.80
N PRO A 97 -2.93 25.70 1.26
CA PRO A 97 -1.95 26.40 0.42
C PRO A 97 -1.59 25.58 -0.82
N LEU A 98 -1.40 24.26 -0.66
CA LEU A 98 -1.11 23.36 -1.76
C LEU A 98 -2.25 23.33 -2.77
N ARG A 99 -3.50 23.18 -2.31
CA ARG A 99 -4.69 23.21 -3.15
C ARG A 99 -4.80 24.52 -3.92
N ARG A 100 -4.56 25.67 -3.26
CA ARG A 100 -4.59 26.99 -3.91
C ARG A 100 -3.52 27.11 -5.00
N ALA A 101 -2.28 26.69 -4.71
CA ALA A 101 -1.18 26.74 -5.67
C ALA A 101 -1.46 25.85 -6.90
N LEU A 102 -1.94 24.62 -6.68
CA LEU A 102 -2.28 23.71 -7.76
C LEU A 102 -3.48 24.20 -8.58
N LEU A 103 -4.53 24.70 -7.91
CA LEU A 103 -5.69 25.27 -8.59
C LEU A 103 -5.31 26.50 -9.41
N ALA A 104 -4.48 27.41 -8.88
CA ALA A 104 -4.00 28.58 -9.61
C ALA A 104 -3.23 28.18 -10.88
N ARG A 105 -2.36 27.17 -10.78
CA ARG A 105 -1.64 26.62 -11.95
C ARG A 105 -2.60 26.08 -13.01
N HIS A 106 -3.63 25.35 -12.60
CA HIS A 106 -4.61 24.77 -13.52
C HIS A 106 -5.57 25.83 -14.10
N LEU A 107 -5.90 26.88 -13.35
CA LEU A 107 -6.66 28.02 -13.86
C LEU A 107 -5.86 28.81 -14.91
N ALA A 108 -4.56 29.00 -14.71
CA ALA A 108 -3.69 29.62 -15.71
C ALA A 108 -3.59 28.79 -16.99
N ALA A 109 -3.54 27.45 -16.87
CA ALA A 109 -3.61 26.56 -18.04
C ALA A 109 -4.98 26.60 -18.73
N GLN A 110 -6.06 26.73 -17.96
CA GLN A 110 -7.43 26.83 -18.47
C GLN A 110 -7.69 28.17 -19.17
N SER A 111 -7.07 29.27 -18.73
CA SER A 111 -7.26 30.59 -19.33
C SER A 111 -6.67 30.72 -20.73
N VAL A 112 -5.62 29.95 -21.03
CA VAL A 112 -5.00 29.90 -22.37
C VAL A 112 -5.61 28.81 -23.27
N ARG A 113 -6.69 28.16 -22.81
CA ARG A 113 -7.36 27.11 -23.58
C ARG A 113 -7.95 27.69 -24.86
N CYS A 114 -7.46 27.22 -26.00
CA CYS A 114 -7.93 27.61 -27.32
C CYS A 114 -8.27 26.37 -28.15
N ALA A 115 -9.09 26.52 -29.20
CA ALA A 115 -9.46 25.41 -30.07
C ALA A 115 -8.28 24.85 -30.89
N ALA A 116 -7.22 25.65 -31.06
CA ALA A 116 -6.00 25.23 -31.75
C ALA A 116 -5.18 24.19 -30.95
N ASP A 117 -5.31 24.18 -29.62
CA ASP A 117 -4.69 23.18 -28.75
C ASP A 117 -5.76 22.18 -28.28
N ALA A 118 -5.90 21.08 -29.02
CA ALA A 118 -6.88 20.03 -28.71
C ALA A 118 -6.67 19.42 -27.31
N ASP A 119 -5.42 19.34 -26.85
CA ASP A 119 -5.04 18.73 -25.59
C ASP A 119 -5.53 19.58 -24.40
N LEU A 120 -5.38 20.91 -24.48
CA LEU A 120 -5.94 21.84 -23.51
C LEU A 120 -7.45 21.97 -23.65
N PHE A 121 -7.96 22.06 -24.88
CA PHE A 121 -9.39 22.22 -25.17
C PHE A 121 -10.23 21.10 -24.56
N LEU A 122 -9.78 19.86 -24.76
CA LEU A 122 -10.45 18.64 -24.31
C LEU A 122 -10.03 18.23 -22.88
N GLY A 123 -8.88 18.72 -22.39
CA GLY A 123 -8.35 18.38 -21.08
C GLY A 123 -8.79 19.28 -19.93
N TYR A 124 -9.46 20.40 -20.21
CA TYR A 124 -9.89 21.37 -19.20
C TYR A 124 -11.36 21.79 -19.37
N PRO A 125 -12.06 22.05 -18.24
CA PRO A 125 -13.44 22.50 -18.26
C PRO A 125 -13.60 23.85 -18.97
N ARG A 126 -14.77 24.04 -19.59
CA ARG A 126 -15.20 25.30 -20.20
C ARG A 126 -15.41 26.37 -19.14
N THR A 127 -15.99 26.01 -18.00
CA THR A 127 -16.25 26.96 -16.93
C THR A 127 -15.07 27.00 -15.96
N ALA A 128 -14.40 28.14 -15.86
CA ALA A 128 -13.23 28.32 -14.99
C ALA A 128 -13.50 27.94 -13.52
N ARG A 129 -14.71 28.22 -13.01
CA ARG A 129 -15.12 27.87 -11.63
C ARG A 129 -15.19 26.38 -11.34
N ARG A 130 -15.27 25.53 -12.38
CA ARG A 130 -15.32 24.07 -12.26
C ARG A 130 -13.92 23.43 -12.40
N THR A 131 -12.87 24.23 -12.60
CA THR A 131 -11.48 23.75 -12.63
C THR A 131 -11.08 23.12 -11.29
N LEU A 132 -10.48 21.94 -11.35
CA LEU A 132 -10.02 21.14 -10.22
C LEU A 132 -8.49 21.28 -10.01
N PRO A 133 -7.96 20.99 -8.81
CA PRO A 133 -6.53 21.13 -8.50
C PRO A 133 -5.66 20.02 -9.12
N THR A 134 -6.23 19.05 -9.84
CA THR A 134 -5.48 17.95 -10.45
C THR A 134 -5.77 17.87 -11.95
N ARG A 135 -4.82 17.36 -12.72
CA ARG A 135 -5.00 17.13 -14.16
C ARG A 135 -6.03 16.03 -14.43
N LEU A 136 -6.06 14.98 -13.61
CA LEU A 136 -7.06 13.91 -13.74
C LEU A 136 -8.47 14.48 -13.59
N GLY A 137 -8.71 15.22 -12.50
CA GLY A 137 -10.00 15.85 -12.24
C GLY A 137 -10.43 16.80 -13.36
N ASN A 138 -9.50 17.61 -13.89
CA ASN A 138 -9.82 18.52 -15.00
C ASN A 138 -10.24 17.79 -16.28
N VAL A 139 -9.60 16.67 -16.63
CA VAL A 139 -9.98 15.85 -17.79
C VAL A 139 -11.37 15.25 -17.60
N LEU A 140 -11.65 14.69 -16.41
CA LEU A 140 -12.95 14.09 -16.12
C LEU A 140 -14.06 15.14 -16.06
N ARG A 141 -13.82 16.28 -15.40
CA ARG A 141 -14.77 17.41 -15.34
C ARG A 141 -15.06 17.98 -16.73
N ALA A 142 -14.06 18.07 -17.60
CA ALA A 142 -14.23 18.50 -18.97
C ALA A 142 -15.08 17.53 -19.83
N ALA A 143 -15.15 16.25 -19.44
CA ALA A 143 -16.02 15.27 -20.07
C ALA A 143 -17.46 15.41 -19.54
N GLU A 144 -17.62 15.61 -18.23
CA GLU A 144 -18.93 15.84 -17.60
C GLU A 144 -19.62 17.10 -18.14
N GLU A 145 -18.88 18.22 -18.30
CA GLU A 145 -19.43 19.46 -18.87
C GLU A 145 -19.88 19.34 -20.33
N HIS A 146 -19.57 18.24 -21.00
CA HIS A 146 -19.97 18.04 -22.39
C HIS A 146 -21.49 17.93 -22.54
N GLY A 147 -22.19 17.40 -21.52
CA GLY A 147 -23.65 17.34 -21.48
C GLY A 147 -24.31 18.72 -21.57
N ASP A 148 -23.68 19.75 -20.98
CA ASP A 148 -24.20 21.12 -20.94
C ASP A 148 -24.42 21.69 -22.36
N ARG A 149 -23.72 21.16 -23.38
CA ARG A 149 -23.90 21.53 -24.80
C ARG A 149 -25.34 21.30 -25.28
N TYR A 150 -25.99 20.27 -24.75
CA TYR A 150 -27.34 19.84 -25.13
C TYR A 150 -28.40 20.28 -24.11
N GLY A 151 -28.03 21.08 -23.11
CA GLY A 151 -28.92 21.40 -21.98
C GLY A 151 -29.09 20.25 -20.99
N MET A 152 -28.22 19.24 -21.04
CA MET A 152 -28.23 18.09 -20.15
C MET A 152 -27.27 18.29 -18.98
N ASP A 153 -27.75 18.18 -17.75
CA ASP A 153 -26.84 17.95 -16.61
C ASP A 153 -26.35 16.50 -16.66
N ALA A 154 -25.08 16.32 -17.04
CA ALA A 154 -24.49 15.00 -17.22
C ALA A 154 -24.61 14.12 -15.96
N THR A 155 -24.50 14.69 -14.75
CA THR A 155 -24.59 13.91 -13.52
C THR A 155 -25.98 13.32 -13.28
N THR A 156 -27.02 14.04 -13.71
CA THR A 156 -28.42 13.60 -13.61
C THR A 156 -28.82 12.66 -14.74
N VAL A 157 -28.34 12.91 -15.97
CA VAL A 157 -28.70 12.13 -17.16
C VAL A 157 -27.92 10.81 -17.23
N TRP A 158 -26.65 10.79 -16.82
CA TRP A 158 -25.74 9.65 -16.99
C TRP A 158 -26.29 8.31 -16.50
N PRO A 159 -26.86 8.18 -15.28
CA PRO A 159 -27.37 6.89 -14.79
C PRO A 159 -28.48 6.29 -15.67
N ARG A 160 -29.23 7.14 -16.38
CA ARG A 160 -30.33 6.74 -17.27
C ARG A 160 -29.84 6.48 -18.68
N LEU A 161 -28.92 7.32 -19.16
CA LEU A 161 -28.27 7.10 -20.44
C LEU A 161 -27.50 5.78 -20.43
N TYR A 162 -26.83 5.44 -19.33
CA TYR A 162 -26.05 4.21 -19.18
C TYR A 162 -26.87 2.94 -19.46
N THR A 163 -28.18 2.93 -19.12
CA THR A 163 -29.04 1.74 -19.30
C THR A 163 -29.45 1.50 -20.75
N VAL A 164 -29.30 2.48 -21.63
CA VAL A 164 -29.67 2.39 -23.05
C VAL A 164 -28.45 2.35 -23.98
N LEU A 165 -27.23 2.36 -23.41
CA LEU A 165 -26.01 2.27 -24.22
C LEU A 165 -25.84 0.85 -24.80
N PRO A 166 -25.40 0.72 -26.06
CA PRO A 166 -25.14 -0.59 -26.67
C PRO A 166 -24.05 -1.38 -25.94
N ASP A 167 -24.17 -2.72 -25.89
CA ASP A 167 -23.20 -3.60 -25.22
C ASP A 167 -21.75 -3.43 -25.72
N PRO A 168 -21.46 -3.28 -27.03
CA PRO A 168 -20.09 -3.04 -27.50
C PRO A 168 -19.49 -1.73 -26.95
N PHE A 169 -20.35 -0.71 -26.80
CA PHE A 169 -19.96 0.57 -26.23
C PHE A 169 -19.69 0.44 -24.72
N LEU A 170 -20.56 -0.26 -23.98
CA LEU A 170 -20.38 -0.54 -22.56
C LEU A 170 -19.09 -1.33 -22.29
N ALA A 171 -18.75 -2.31 -23.13
CA ALA A 171 -17.50 -3.05 -23.04
C ALA A 171 -16.27 -2.14 -23.20
N SER A 172 -16.29 -1.24 -24.20
CA SER A 172 -15.23 -0.28 -24.46
C SER A 172 -15.08 0.74 -23.33
N PHE A 173 -16.21 1.21 -22.80
CA PHE A 173 -16.28 2.10 -21.64
C PHE A 173 -15.72 1.43 -20.38
N ALA A 174 -16.12 0.20 -20.09
CA ALA A 174 -15.65 -0.57 -18.95
C ALA A 174 -14.14 -0.82 -19.03
N GLN A 175 -13.59 -1.10 -20.22
CA GLN A 175 -12.17 -1.27 -20.44
C GLN A 175 -11.38 0.03 -20.18
N ALA A 176 -11.86 1.16 -20.70
CA ALA A 176 -11.22 2.46 -20.47
C ALA A 176 -11.27 2.87 -18.98
N ALA A 177 -12.40 2.63 -18.31
CA ALA A 177 -12.55 2.84 -16.87
C ALA A 177 -11.58 1.98 -16.07
N ALA A 178 -11.47 0.68 -16.40
CA ALA A 178 -10.56 -0.24 -15.74
C ALA A 178 -9.09 0.17 -15.90
N ALA A 179 -8.67 0.62 -17.09
CA ALA A 179 -7.31 1.12 -17.33
C ALA A 179 -6.98 2.34 -16.44
N MET A 180 -7.90 3.30 -16.36
CA MET A 180 -7.76 4.47 -15.50
C MET A 180 -7.71 4.09 -14.02
N GLU A 181 -8.65 3.28 -13.55
CA GLU A 181 -8.73 2.80 -12.17
C GLU A 181 -7.47 2.03 -11.75
N THR A 182 -6.95 1.17 -12.62
CA THR A 182 -5.73 0.40 -12.37
C THR A 182 -4.52 1.32 -12.20
N ALA A 183 -4.39 2.34 -13.05
CA ALA A 183 -3.29 3.29 -12.95
C ALA A 183 -3.37 4.15 -11.68
N VAL A 184 -4.59 4.53 -11.24
CA VAL A 184 -4.81 5.17 -9.94
C VAL A 184 -4.40 4.23 -8.79
N MET A 185 -4.74 2.94 -8.89
CA MET A 185 -4.37 1.94 -7.88
C MET A 185 -2.85 1.76 -7.78
N ILE A 186 -2.15 1.64 -8.91
CA ILE A 186 -0.67 1.58 -8.95
C ILE A 186 -0.07 2.84 -8.34
N SER A 187 -0.61 4.01 -8.67
CA SER A 187 -0.17 5.28 -8.10
C SER A 187 -0.30 5.30 -6.58
N PHE A 188 -1.46 4.86 -6.08
CA PHE A 188 -1.77 4.81 -4.66
C PHE A 188 -0.84 3.83 -3.93
N LEU A 189 -0.68 2.62 -4.44
CA LEU A 189 0.18 1.59 -3.83
C LEU A 189 1.66 1.98 -3.89
N GLY A 190 2.12 2.64 -4.96
CA GLY A 190 3.47 3.21 -5.03
C GLY A 190 3.70 4.27 -3.96
N GLY A 191 2.74 5.19 -3.76
CA GLY A 191 2.80 6.19 -2.70
C GLY A 191 2.77 5.57 -1.30
N ALA A 192 1.91 4.57 -1.10
CA ALA A 192 1.86 3.80 0.14
C ALA A 192 3.18 3.06 0.40
N PHE A 193 3.83 2.50 -0.63
CA PHE A 193 5.12 1.83 -0.50
C PHE A 193 6.24 2.81 -0.15
N ALA A 194 6.24 4.00 -0.75
CA ALA A 194 7.22 5.03 -0.43
C ALA A 194 7.20 5.37 1.06
N VAL A 195 6.01 5.42 1.67
CA VAL A 195 5.84 5.67 3.11
C VAL A 195 6.16 4.41 3.91
N VAL A 196 5.41 3.33 3.72
CA VAL A 196 5.48 2.11 4.54
C VAL A 196 6.77 1.35 4.33
N GLY A 197 7.10 1.06 3.07
CA GLY A 197 8.34 0.37 2.69
C GLY A 197 9.56 1.22 2.99
N GLY A 198 9.46 2.55 2.82
CA GLY A 198 10.48 3.49 3.26
C GLY A 198 10.74 3.44 4.77
N THR A 199 9.69 3.53 5.60
CA THR A 199 9.82 3.41 7.06
C THR A 199 10.39 2.05 7.47
N LEU A 200 9.89 0.96 6.89
CA LEU A 200 10.43 -0.37 7.15
C LEU A 200 11.91 -0.47 6.76
N ALA A 201 12.29 0.07 5.62
CA ALA A 201 13.67 0.08 5.17
C ALA A 201 14.59 0.90 6.08
N VAL A 202 14.12 2.00 6.69
CA VAL A 202 14.90 2.74 7.70
C VAL A 202 15.20 1.87 8.92
N LEU A 203 14.29 0.97 9.30
CA LEU A 203 14.44 0.12 10.49
C LEU A 203 15.34 -1.10 10.26
N VAL A 204 15.34 -1.66 9.04
CA VAL A 204 15.96 -2.98 8.78
C VAL A 204 17.06 -2.96 7.72
N LEU A 205 17.20 -1.88 6.93
CA LEU A 205 18.22 -1.77 5.87
C LEU A 205 19.23 -0.64 6.17
N PRO A 206 20.44 -0.69 5.57
CA PRO A 206 21.35 0.45 5.55
C PRO A 206 20.68 1.68 4.92
N GLY A 207 21.12 2.89 5.29
CA GLY A 207 20.47 4.14 4.88
C GLY A 207 20.22 4.30 3.36
N ALA A 208 21.10 3.74 2.51
CA ALA A 208 20.88 3.72 1.06
C ALA A 208 19.63 2.91 0.63
N GLY A 209 19.34 1.79 1.31
CA GLY A 209 18.16 0.97 1.05
C GLY A 209 16.85 1.70 1.35
N ALA A 210 16.81 2.51 2.41
CA ALA A 210 15.67 3.37 2.73
C ALA A 210 15.42 4.43 1.65
N VAL A 211 16.49 5.10 1.19
CA VAL A 211 16.41 6.08 0.11
C VAL A 211 15.88 5.42 -1.17
N CYS A 212 16.39 4.24 -1.54
CA CYS A 212 15.89 3.49 -2.69
C CYS A 212 14.40 3.12 -2.58
N CYS A 213 13.93 2.70 -1.40
CA CYS A 213 12.52 2.35 -1.20
C CYS A 213 11.58 3.56 -1.32
N VAL A 214 11.95 4.68 -0.69
CA VAL A 214 11.18 5.94 -0.75
C VAL A 214 11.11 6.45 -2.19
N TRP A 215 12.25 6.59 -2.86
CA TRP A 215 12.29 7.10 -4.23
C TRP A 215 11.71 6.13 -5.25
N GLY A 216 11.91 4.83 -5.08
CA GLY A 216 11.31 3.80 -5.91
C GLY A 216 9.79 3.82 -5.83
N GLY A 217 9.23 3.85 -4.61
CA GLY A 217 7.80 4.00 -4.38
C GLY A 217 7.25 5.31 -4.96
N ALA A 218 7.94 6.44 -4.72
CA ALA A 218 7.55 7.74 -5.23
C ALA A 218 7.56 7.77 -6.77
N LEU A 219 8.55 7.14 -7.41
CA LEU A 219 8.62 7.01 -8.87
C LEU A 219 7.43 6.21 -9.40
N VAL A 220 7.11 5.06 -8.80
CA VAL A 220 5.93 4.26 -9.16
C VAL A 220 4.66 5.08 -8.98
N ALA A 221 4.55 5.85 -7.89
CA ALA A 221 3.42 6.75 -7.66
C ALA A 221 3.26 7.78 -8.79
N ILE A 222 4.35 8.48 -9.13
CA ILE A 222 4.37 9.50 -10.19
C ILE A 222 4.02 8.89 -11.55
N LEU A 223 4.61 7.74 -11.90
CA LEU A 223 4.34 7.05 -13.16
C LEU A 223 2.89 6.54 -13.21
N GLY A 224 2.38 6.00 -12.11
CA GLY A 224 0.99 5.58 -11.97
C GLY A 224 0.03 6.75 -12.20
N TYR A 225 0.27 7.90 -11.57
CA TYR A 225 -0.57 9.09 -11.76
C TYR A 225 -0.53 9.61 -13.20
N ARG A 226 0.65 9.63 -13.83
CA ARG A 226 0.79 9.99 -15.26
C ARG A 226 0.05 8.99 -16.16
N GLY A 227 0.11 7.70 -15.82
CA GLY A 227 -0.67 6.64 -16.46
C GLY A 227 -2.17 6.89 -16.33
N ALA A 228 -2.64 7.24 -15.14
CA ALA A 228 -4.06 7.51 -14.87
C ALA A 228 -4.56 8.69 -15.71
N VAL A 229 -3.81 9.79 -15.78
CA VAL A 229 -4.16 10.94 -16.62
C VAL A 229 -4.20 10.57 -18.11
N ARG A 230 -3.29 9.71 -18.59
CA ARG A 230 -3.31 9.24 -19.99
C ARG A 230 -4.53 8.35 -20.26
N ALA A 231 -4.81 7.41 -19.36
CA ALA A 231 -5.96 6.49 -19.46
C ALA A 231 -7.32 7.21 -19.29
N ALA A 232 -7.35 8.34 -18.60
CA ALA A 232 -8.56 9.16 -18.46
C ALA A 232 -8.99 9.81 -19.78
N ARG A 233 -8.08 10.01 -20.76
CA ARG A 233 -8.42 10.61 -22.06
C ARG A 233 -9.41 9.77 -22.87
N PRO A 234 -9.16 8.48 -23.19
CA PRO A 234 -10.12 7.65 -23.90
C PRO A 234 -11.42 7.46 -23.10
N TYR A 235 -11.34 7.33 -21.78
CA TYR A 235 -12.51 7.28 -20.91
C TYR A 235 -13.39 8.54 -21.05
N ALA A 236 -12.78 9.73 -20.97
CA ALA A 236 -13.44 11.01 -21.17
C ALA A 236 -14.05 11.16 -22.57
N GLN A 237 -13.36 10.69 -23.62
CA GLN A 237 -13.91 10.71 -24.97
C GLN A 237 -15.14 9.82 -25.12
N LEU A 238 -15.14 8.63 -24.51
CA LEU A 238 -16.32 7.78 -24.52
C LEU A 238 -17.51 8.46 -23.84
N ILE A 239 -17.31 9.16 -22.71
CA ILE A 239 -18.40 9.95 -22.09
C ILE A 239 -18.96 10.96 -23.10
N ARG A 240 -18.10 11.70 -23.80
CA ARG A 240 -18.53 12.67 -24.82
C ARG A 240 -19.31 12.01 -25.95
N SER A 241 -18.78 10.91 -26.50
CA SER A 241 -19.42 10.13 -27.55
C SER A 241 -20.76 9.55 -27.10
N ALA A 242 -20.91 9.16 -25.83
CA ALA A 242 -22.19 8.71 -25.29
C ALA A 242 -23.27 9.79 -25.44
N PHE A 243 -22.95 11.04 -25.08
CA PHE A 243 -23.89 12.15 -25.28
C PHE A 243 -24.05 12.52 -26.76
N ASP A 244 -22.97 12.51 -27.56
CA ASP A 244 -23.02 12.90 -28.97
C ASP A 244 -23.79 11.93 -29.86
N VAL A 245 -23.76 10.63 -29.54
CA VAL A 245 -24.34 9.58 -30.40
C VAL A 245 -25.60 8.98 -29.78
N HIS A 246 -25.62 8.73 -28.47
CA HIS A 246 -26.62 7.88 -27.84
C HIS A 246 -27.70 8.63 -27.06
N ARG A 247 -27.64 9.97 -26.95
CA ARG A 247 -28.64 10.75 -26.18
C ARG A 247 -30.09 10.49 -26.62
N PHE A 248 -30.34 10.27 -27.91
CA PHE A 248 -31.69 10.03 -28.41
C PHE A 248 -32.22 8.62 -28.14
N LEU A 249 -31.34 7.63 -27.94
CA LEU A 249 -31.75 6.29 -27.50
C LEU A 249 -32.51 6.34 -26.16
N LEU A 250 -32.16 7.29 -25.30
CA LEU A 250 -32.85 7.48 -24.03
C LEU A 250 -34.27 8.03 -24.24
N LEU A 251 -34.46 8.98 -25.16
CA LEU A 251 -35.79 9.51 -25.48
C LEU A 251 -36.69 8.42 -26.08
N GLU A 252 -36.14 7.62 -26.99
CA GLU A 252 -36.84 6.48 -27.60
C GLU A 252 -37.25 5.44 -26.56
N ALA A 253 -36.35 5.07 -25.64
CA ALA A 253 -36.63 4.13 -24.56
C ALA A 253 -37.74 4.65 -23.61
N MET A 254 -37.80 5.97 -23.41
CA MET A 254 -38.87 6.63 -22.65
C MET A 254 -40.17 6.84 -23.45
N ARG A 255 -40.19 6.45 -24.73
CA ARG A 255 -41.30 6.66 -25.67
C ARG A 255 -41.66 8.14 -25.86
N LEU A 256 -40.66 9.01 -25.80
CA LEU A 256 -40.80 10.43 -26.08
C LEU A 256 -40.49 10.70 -27.55
N ARG A 257 -41.15 11.71 -28.12
CA ARG A 257 -40.87 12.20 -29.47
C ARG A 257 -39.46 12.78 -29.52
N LEU A 258 -38.75 12.49 -30.60
CA LEU A 258 -37.44 13.10 -30.87
C LEU A 258 -37.64 14.58 -31.20
N PRO A 259 -36.71 15.45 -30.77
CA PRO A 259 -36.75 16.87 -31.09
C PRO A 259 -36.36 17.10 -32.55
N GLU A 260 -37.05 18.02 -33.21
CA GLU A 260 -36.82 18.38 -34.63
C GLU A 260 -35.86 19.57 -34.76
N SER A 261 -35.59 20.28 -33.66
CA SER A 261 -34.67 21.43 -33.63
C SER A 261 -33.77 21.43 -32.39
N PRO A 262 -32.58 22.04 -32.47
CA PRO A 262 -31.68 22.17 -31.31
C PRO A 262 -32.29 22.93 -30.12
N ALA A 263 -33.20 23.87 -30.39
CA ALA A 263 -33.89 24.62 -29.35
C ALA A 263 -34.91 23.74 -28.61
N GLN A 264 -35.69 22.94 -29.36
CA GLN A 264 -36.61 21.97 -28.81
C GLN A 264 -35.88 20.89 -28.00
N GLU A 265 -34.74 20.40 -28.52
CA GLU A 265 -33.89 19.43 -27.83
C GLU A 265 -33.46 19.95 -26.45
N ARG A 266 -32.90 21.16 -26.38
CA ARG A 266 -32.49 21.75 -25.10
C ARG A 266 -33.68 21.89 -24.15
N SER A 267 -34.81 22.38 -24.65
CA SER A 267 -36.01 22.56 -23.82
C SER A 267 -36.52 21.22 -23.26
N GLN A 268 -36.50 20.17 -24.07
CA GLN A 268 -36.92 18.82 -23.66
C GLN A 268 -35.98 18.26 -22.58
N TRP A 269 -34.66 18.35 -22.78
CA TRP A 269 -33.68 17.91 -21.79
C TRP A 269 -33.75 18.71 -20.48
N GLU A 270 -33.98 20.02 -20.55
CA GLU A 270 -34.19 20.86 -19.36
C GLU A 270 -35.42 20.41 -18.55
N GLN A 271 -36.55 20.12 -19.21
CA GLN A 271 -37.76 19.62 -18.56
C GLN A 271 -37.55 18.23 -17.96
N LEU A 272 -36.86 17.34 -18.66
CA LEU A 272 -36.50 16.02 -18.15
C LEU A 272 -35.57 16.12 -16.93
N GLY A 273 -34.59 17.02 -16.97
CA GLY A 273 -33.72 17.32 -15.84
C GLY A 273 -34.52 17.79 -14.61
N LYS A 274 -35.48 18.70 -14.80
CA LYS A 274 -36.38 19.15 -13.73
C LYS A 274 -37.25 18.02 -13.19
N LEU A 275 -37.84 17.22 -14.06
CA LEU A 275 -38.63 16.04 -13.67
C LEU A 275 -37.80 15.09 -12.81
N TRP A 276 -36.56 14.79 -13.19
CA TRP A 276 -35.71 13.85 -12.46
C TRP A 276 -35.14 14.40 -11.16
N TYR A 277 -34.79 15.69 -11.12
CA TYR A 277 -34.19 16.31 -9.94
C TYR A 277 -35.25 16.80 -8.93
N ARG A 278 -36.36 17.37 -9.41
CA ARG A 278 -37.41 17.99 -8.58
C ARG A 278 -38.66 17.12 -8.43
N GLY A 279 -38.81 16.07 -9.25
CA GLY A 279 -40.02 15.24 -9.29
C GLY A 279 -41.17 15.84 -10.13
N ALA A 280 -40.99 17.04 -10.71
CA ALA A 280 -42.01 17.69 -11.53
C ALA A 280 -41.39 18.57 -12.64
N PRO A 281 -41.99 18.59 -13.85
CA PRO A 281 -41.63 19.55 -14.90
C PRO A 281 -42.23 20.94 -14.60
N ASP A 282 -41.89 21.94 -15.39
CA ASP A 282 -42.67 23.18 -15.38
C ASP A 282 -44.01 22.93 -16.11
N TYR A 283 -45.12 23.18 -15.42
CA TYR A 283 -46.46 22.88 -15.93
C TYR A 283 -46.83 23.69 -17.19
N ASP A 284 -46.28 24.89 -17.33
CA ASP A 284 -46.41 25.74 -18.52
C ASP A 284 -45.65 25.19 -19.74
N ARG A 285 -44.73 24.24 -19.54
CA ARG A 285 -43.86 23.67 -20.59
C ARG A 285 -44.00 22.16 -20.73
N ILE A 286 -45.10 21.57 -20.28
CA ILE A 286 -45.38 20.12 -20.46
C ILE A 286 -45.23 19.65 -21.92
N PRO A 287 -45.67 20.40 -22.95
CA PRO A 287 -45.49 19.97 -24.33
C PRO A 287 -44.02 19.74 -24.72
N ALA A 288 -43.08 20.44 -24.06
CA ALA A 288 -41.65 20.29 -24.31
C ALA A 288 -41.10 18.94 -23.85
N LEU A 289 -41.79 18.18 -22.98
CA LEU A 289 -41.40 16.80 -22.65
C LEU A 289 -41.50 15.87 -23.85
N GLY A 290 -42.34 16.20 -24.84
CA GLY A 290 -42.47 15.43 -26.07
C GLY A 290 -43.25 14.12 -25.90
N TYR A 291 -44.19 14.03 -24.96
CA TYR A 291 -45.11 12.89 -24.93
C TYR A 291 -45.86 12.81 -26.27
N PRO A 292 -46.05 11.59 -26.82
CA PRO A 292 -46.93 11.43 -27.97
C PRO A 292 -48.30 11.98 -27.59
N ALA A 293 -48.86 12.84 -28.43
CA ALA A 293 -50.23 13.32 -28.24
C ALA A 293 -51.10 12.10 -28.00
N SER A 294 -51.84 12.07 -26.89
CA SER A 294 -52.87 11.07 -26.73
C SER A 294 -53.78 11.27 -27.92
N VAL A 295 -53.82 10.30 -28.83
CA VAL A 295 -55.01 10.11 -29.64
C VAL A 295 -56.07 9.75 -28.60
N ALA A 296 -56.70 10.75 -28.01
CA ALA A 296 -57.96 10.53 -27.34
C ALA A 296 -58.80 9.83 -28.42
N PRO A 297 -59.32 8.61 -28.17
CA PRO A 297 -60.31 8.06 -29.09
C PRO A 297 -61.32 9.19 -29.27
N SER A 298 -61.58 9.56 -30.52
CA SER A 298 -62.55 10.60 -30.84
C SER A 298 -63.80 10.26 -30.04
N LEU A 299 -64.00 10.96 -28.92
CA LEU A 299 -65.24 10.89 -28.19
C LEU A 299 -66.21 11.61 -29.12
N GLU A 300 -66.74 10.85 -30.06
CA GLU A 300 -68.08 11.08 -30.56
C GLU A 300 -68.89 11.48 -29.32
N PRO A 301 -69.49 12.67 -29.28
CA PRO A 301 -70.09 13.18 -28.05
C PRO A 301 -71.19 12.20 -27.63
N ALA A 302 -70.84 11.29 -26.72
CA ALA A 302 -71.77 10.40 -26.11
C ALA A 302 -72.79 11.31 -25.42
N ARG A 303 -74.03 11.30 -25.93
CA ARG A 303 -75.15 12.03 -25.34
C ARG A 303 -75.08 11.85 -23.83
N PRO A 304 -75.13 12.93 -23.02
CA PRO A 304 -75.04 12.79 -21.58
C PRO A 304 -76.16 11.87 -21.11
N ARG A 305 -75.81 10.66 -20.66
CA ARG A 305 -76.72 9.87 -19.83
C ARG A 305 -76.80 10.62 -18.51
N LEU A 306 -77.95 11.22 -18.25
CA LEU A 306 -78.33 11.74 -16.94
C LEU A 306 -78.19 10.57 -15.95
N VAL A 307 -77.11 10.56 -15.19
CA VAL A 307 -76.98 9.71 -14.01
C VAL A 307 -77.89 10.33 -12.97
N THR A 308 -79.09 9.76 -12.82
CA THR A 308 -79.99 10.09 -11.70
C THR A 308 -79.30 9.71 -10.40
N SER A 309 -79.40 10.59 -9.40
CA SER A 309 -78.70 10.57 -8.10
C SER A 309 -78.96 9.37 -7.19
N GLY A 310 -79.49 8.25 -7.70
CA GLY A 310 -79.87 7.07 -6.94
C GLY A 310 -78.79 6.01 -6.76
N ASP A 311 -77.75 5.99 -7.60
CA ASP A 311 -76.78 4.87 -7.63
C ASP A 311 -75.41 5.20 -7.01
N LEU A 312 -75.32 6.22 -6.16
CA LEU A 312 -74.12 6.46 -5.36
C LEU A 312 -74.13 5.55 -4.13
N LEU A 313 -73.61 4.33 -4.29
CA LEU A 313 -73.19 3.54 -3.13
C LEU A 313 -72.15 4.35 -2.33
N PRO A 314 -72.24 4.38 -0.99
CA PRO A 314 -71.31 5.16 -0.17
C PRO A 314 -69.89 4.65 -0.38
N VAL A 315 -69.04 5.47 -1.00
CA VAL A 315 -67.61 5.20 -1.11
C VAL A 315 -67.05 5.20 0.31
N LYS A 316 -66.74 4.01 0.82
CA LYS A 316 -66.11 3.83 2.12
C LYS A 316 -64.73 4.48 2.05
N ALA A 317 -64.55 5.59 2.76
CA ALA A 317 -63.27 6.27 2.85
C ALA A 317 -62.21 5.28 3.37
N VAL A 318 -61.23 4.94 2.53
CA VAL A 318 -60.07 4.18 2.96
C VAL A 318 -59.24 5.11 3.84
N PRO A 319 -58.98 4.79 5.12
CA PRO A 319 -58.16 5.63 5.96
C PRO A 319 -56.74 5.62 5.41
N VAL A 320 -56.28 6.77 4.93
CA VAL A 320 -54.87 6.99 4.61
C VAL A 320 -54.11 7.00 5.91
N ALA A 321 -53.48 5.88 6.25
CA ALA A 321 -52.55 5.81 7.37
C ALA A 321 -51.34 6.70 7.06
N SER A 322 -51.28 7.86 7.71
CA SER A 322 -50.10 8.73 7.73
C SER A 322 -48.99 8.04 8.52
N ALA A 323 -48.14 7.28 7.82
CA ALA A 323 -46.91 6.77 8.41
C ALA A 323 -45.97 7.95 8.74
N PRO A 324 -45.40 8.05 9.95
CA PRO A 324 -44.44 9.08 10.26
C PRO A 324 -43.19 8.89 9.40
N VAL A 325 -42.86 9.91 8.62
CA VAL A 325 -41.58 10.02 7.91
C VAL A 325 -40.47 10.02 8.95
N ARG A 326 -39.80 8.87 9.10
CA ARG A 326 -38.52 8.80 9.82
C ARG A 326 -37.50 9.61 9.03
N THR A 327 -37.26 10.84 9.46
CA THR A 327 -36.08 11.61 9.06
C THR A 327 -34.84 10.89 9.60
N GLY A 328 -34.28 10.02 8.79
CA GLY A 328 -32.98 9.41 9.06
C GLY A 328 -31.94 10.52 9.16
N ARG A 329 -31.49 10.81 10.38
CA ARG A 329 -30.27 11.60 10.62
C ARG A 329 -29.13 10.90 9.87
N ALA A 330 -28.57 11.59 8.88
CA ALA A 330 -27.33 11.19 8.25
C ALA A 330 -26.24 11.12 9.32
N PHE A 331 -25.77 9.91 9.62
CA PHE A 331 -24.57 9.74 10.42
C PHE A 331 -23.40 10.34 9.64
N PRO A 332 -22.61 11.27 10.23
CA PRO A 332 -21.39 11.74 9.60
C PRO A 332 -20.39 10.59 9.65
N VAL A 333 -20.31 9.81 8.58
CA VAL A 333 -19.21 8.87 8.36
C VAL A 333 -17.95 9.71 8.21
N ARG A 334 -17.20 9.84 9.31
CA ARG A 334 -15.85 10.38 9.33
C ARG A 334 -14.96 9.48 8.46
N SER A 335 -14.92 9.76 7.16
CA SER A 335 -14.06 9.13 6.17
C SER A 335 -12.64 9.63 6.32
N SER A 336 -12.02 9.33 7.45
CA SER A 336 -10.64 9.74 7.77
C SER A 336 -10.02 8.78 8.77
N LEU A 337 -9.99 7.48 8.46
CA LEU A 337 -9.14 6.49 9.15
C LEU A 337 -9.09 5.08 8.49
N ALA A 338 -9.64 4.89 7.28
CA ALA A 338 -9.58 3.59 6.59
C ALA A 338 -8.23 3.31 5.88
N GLY A 339 -7.34 4.30 5.80
CA GLY A 339 -6.02 4.16 5.17
C GLY A 339 -4.92 3.55 6.05
N VAL A 340 -5.18 3.29 7.33
CA VAL A 340 -4.16 2.86 8.30
C VAL A 340 -4.35 1.41 8.79
N VAL A 341 -5.52 0.80 8.57
CA VAL A 341 -5.83 -0.52 9.18
C VAL A 341 -5.39 -1.72 8.33
N VAL A 342 -5.08 -1.56 7.04
CA VAL A 342 -4.56 -2.67 6.20
C VAL A 342 -3.06 -2.98 6.49
N LEU A 343 -2.38 -2.10 7.22
CA LEU A 343 -0.96 -2.23 7.57
C LEU A 343 -0.66 -3.27 8.65
N ALA A 344 -1.64 -3.66 9.48
CA ALA A 344 -1.41 -4.59 10.58
C ALA A 344 -1.43 -6.07 10.15
N GLY A 345 -2.09 -6.42 9.02
CA GLY A 345 -2.33 -7.80 8.63
C GLY A 345 -1.15 -8.51 7.97
N VAL A 346 -0.29 -7.78 7.25
CA VAL A 346 0.89 -8.37 6.57
C VAL A 346 2.18 -8.12 7.35
N GLY A 347 2.17 -7.14 8.28
CA GLY A 347 3.21 -7.00 9.29
C GLY A 347 3.24 -8.19 10.26
N ALA A 348 2.11 -8.81 10.59
CA ALA A 348 2.05 -9.89 11.58
C ALA A 348 2.77 -11.19 11.16
N ALA A 349 3.03 -11.42 9.87
CA ALA A 349 3.81 -12.57 9.41
C ALA A 349 5.31 -12.27 9.26
N VAL A 350 5.71 -11.00 9.42
CA VAL A 350 7.10 -10.53 9.20
C VAL A 350 7.66 -9.77 10.41
N THR A 351 6.81 -9.38 11.37
CA THR A 351 7.21 -9.34 12.76
C THR A 351 7.37 -10.79 13.20
N ALA A 352 8.58 -11.34 12.98
CA ALA A 352 9.12 -12.27 13.95
C ALA A 352 8.74 -11.76 15.36
N PRO A 353 8.38 -12.63 16.31
CA PRO A 353 8.15 -12.15 17.65
C PRO A 353 9.38 -11.33 18.03
N ALA A 354 9.15 -10.06 18.34
CA ALA A 354 10.04 -9.34 19.21
C ALA A 354 10.11 -10.22 20.45
N LEU A 355 11.17 -11.02 20.54
CA LEU A 355 11.53 -11.74 21.75
C LEU A 355 11.53 -10.66 22.82
N GLY A 356 10.56 -10.75 23.72
CA GLY A 356 10.51 -9.94 24.91
C GLY A 356 11.80 -10.13 25.73
N PRO A 357 12.07 -9.24 26.69
CA PRO A 357 13.35 -9.19 27.41
C PRO A 357 13.58 -10.32 28.43
N ASP A 358 13.05 -11.52 28.23
CA ASP A 358 13.10 -12.63 29.20
C ASP A 358 13.77 -13.90 28.64
N GLY A 359 14.94 -13.74 28.00
CA GLY A 359 15.73 -14.87 27.47
C GLY A 359 17.25 -14.68 27.58
N GLU A 360 17.73 -13.77 28.43
CA GLU A 360 19.17 -13.55 28.57
C GLU A 360 19.86 -14.73 29.26
N VAL A 361 20.90 -15.25 28.60
CA VAL A 361 21.79 -16.27 29.17
C VAL A 361 22.57 -15.66 30.34
N ARG A 362 22.54 -16.31 31.51
CA ARG A 362 23.19 -15.86 32.75
C ARG A 362 24.26 -16.85 33.21
N ALA A 363 25.33 -16.33 33.81
CA ALA A 363 26.36 -17.16 34.42
C ALA A 363 25.84 -17.85 35.71
N THR A 364 26.05 -19.16 35.84
CA THR A 364 25.61 -19.96 37.00
C THR A 364 26.52 -19.79 38.23
N ARG A 365 27.77 -19.38 38.00
CA ARG A 365 28.83 -19.15 38.99
C ARG A 365 29.71 -17.96 38.59
N ASP A 366 30.61 -17.54 39.48
CA ASP A 366 31.63 -16.57 39.14
C ASP A 366 32.64 -17.17 38.16
N LEU A 367 32.81 -16.53 37.01
CA LEU A 367 33.70 -16.97 35.95
C LEU A 367 34.93 -16.04 35.88
N PRO A 368 36.16 -16.56 35.99
CA PRO A 368 37.36 -15.73 35.87
C PRO A 368 37.56 -15.26 34.41
N ALA A 369 38.45 -14.30 34.20
CA ALA A 369 38.83 -13.87 32.86
C ALA A 369 39.56 -15.00 32.11
N PHE A 370 39.33 -15.10 30.80
CA PHE A 370 39.87 -16.12 29.89
C PHE A 370 39.44 -17.56 30.20
N HIS A 371 38.30 -17.71 30.89
CA HIS A 371 37.70 -19.01 31.18
C HIS A 371 36.85 -19.50 30.01
N VAL A 372 37.05 -20.77 29.60
CA VAL A 372 36.27 -21.40 28.53
C VAL A 372 34.91 -21.84 29.07
N LEU A 373 33.84 -21.35 28.45
CA LEU A 373 32.47 -21.66 28.81
C LEU A 373 32.14 -23.12 28.50
N VAL A 374 31.77 -23.86 29.54
CA VAL A 374 31.16 -25.19 29.43
C VAL A 374 29.64 -25.09 29.62
N PRO A 375 28.84 -26.08 29.15
CA PRO A 375 27.39 -26.04 29.29
C PRO A 375 26.86 -25.86 30.72
N SER A 376 27.65 -26.23 31.74
CA SER A 376 27.29 -26.03 33.16
C SER A 376 27.51 -24.60 33.68
N ASP A 377 28.21 -23.74 32.95
CA ASP A 377 28.58 -22.38 33.38
C ASP A 377 27.52 -21.33 33.05
N VAL A 378 26.55 -21.66 32.20
CA VAL A 378 25.56 -20.72 31.67
C VAL A 378 24.16 -21.35 31.61
N GLU A 379 23.14 -20.59 32.03
CA GLU A 379 21.73 -20.99 32.00
C GLU A 379 20.92 -19.99 31.18
N GLY A 380 19.96 -20.47 30.38
CA GLY A 380 19.06 -19.65 29.55
C GLY A 380 18.85 -20.18 28.14
N GLU A 381 17.84 -19.66 27.43
CA GLU A 381 17.56 -20.03 26.03
C GLU A 381 18.76 -19.64 25.13
N GLY A 382 19.46 -20.65 24.59
CA GLY A 382 20.63 -20.45 23.72
C GLY A 382 21.99 -20.59 24.39
N ALA A 383 22.06 -21.09 25.63
CA ALA A 383 23.30 -21.44 26.33
C ALA A 383 24.22 -22.36 25.49
N ASP A 384 23.64 -23.30 24.74
CA ASP A 384 24.39 -24.22 23.86
C ASP A 384 25.26 -23.49 22.82
N ARG A 385 24.83 -22.30 22.34
CA ARG A 385 25.56 -21.52 21.32
C ARG A 385 26.81 -20.82 21.88
N LEU A 386 26.91 -20.67 23.20
CA LEU A 386 28.05 -20.02 23.87
C LEU A 386 29.14 -21.02 24.27
N SER A 387 28.85 -22.32 24.22
CA SER A 387 29.78 -23.38 24.56
C SER A 387 31.06 -23.31 23.71
N GLY A 388 32.22 -23.40 24.36
CA GLY A 388 33.54 -23.38 23.70
C GLY A 388 34.11 -21.99 23.41
N ARG A 389 33.38 -20.91 23.72
CA ARG A 389 33.90 -19.53 23.77
C ARG A 389 34.54 -19.25 25.13
N TYR A 390 35.31 -18.17 25.25
CA TYR A 390 35.95 -17.78 26.50
C TYR A 390 35.62 -16.33 26.93
N THR A 391 35.59 -16.09 28.24
CA THR A 391 35.37 -14.76 28.82
C THR A 391 36.59 -13.86 28.62
N LEU A 392 36.42 -12.57 28.32
CA LEU A 392 37.55 -11.62 28.29
C LEU A 392 37.76 -10.92 29.64
N ARG A 393 36.70 -10.83 30.44
CA ARG A 393 36.67 -10.18 31.76
C ARG A 393 36.00 -11.12 32.77
N PRO A 394 36.22 -10.90 34.07
CA PRO A 394 35.49 -11.65 35.10
C PRO A 394 33.99 -11.40 34.98
N VAL A 395 33.18 -12.46 35.06
CA VAL A 395 31.71 -12.39 35.03
C VAL A 395 31.19 -12.88 36.37
N ALA A 396 30.42 -12.04 37.05
CA ALA A 396 29.80 -12.40 38.33
C ALA A 396 28.61 -13.34 38.11
N LYS A 397 28.32 -14.19 39.10
CA LYS A 397 27.14 -15.05 39.12
C LYS A 397 25.86 -14.24 38.85
N GLY A 398 25.05 -14.71 37.89
CA GLY A 398 23.79 -14.09 37.49
C GLY A 398 23.92 -12.94 36.47
N ALA A 399 25.14 -12.50 36.14
CA ALA A 399 25.38 -11.49 35.11
C ALA A 399 25.42 -12.13 33.71
N PRO A 400 25.05 -11.37 32.65
CA PRO A 400 25.18 -11.84 31.28
C PRO A 400 26.67 -11.87 30.88
N PRO A 401 27.17 -12.97 30.28
CA PRO A 401 28.53 -13.03 29.75
C PRO A 401 28.63 -12.19 28.46
N ALA A 402 28.86 -10.89 28.61
CA ALA A 402 29.16 -9.97 27.51
C ALA A 402 30.65 -10.05 27.12
N ASP A 403 30.98 -9.72 25.86
CA ASP A 403 32.36 -9.70 25.33
C ASP A 403 33.10 -11.05 25.41
N LEU A 404 32.61 -12.04 24.65
CA LEU A 404 33.23 -13.35 24.50
C LEU A 404 34.19 -13.42 23.30
N GLY A 405 35.28 -14.18 23.46
CA GLY A 405 36.19 -14.51 22.37
C GLY A 405 35.64 -15.56 21.38
N PRO A 406 36.32 -15.79 20.25
CA PRO A 406 35.95 -16.83 19.28
C PRO A 406 36.01 -18.24 19.90
N PRO A 407 35.30 -19.24 19.34
CA PRO A 407 35.30 -20.60 19.86
C PRO A 407 36.68 -21.24 19.64
N LEU A 408 37.44 -21.44 20.72
CA LEU A 408 38.76 -22.07 20.70
C LEU A 408 38.76 -23.46 21.36
N GLY A 409 37.68 -23.84 22.05
CA GLY A 409 37.47 -25.19 22.58
C GLY A 409 38.65 -25.71 23.40
N VAL A 410 39.10 -26.93 23.08
CA VAL A 410 40.20 -27.66 23.75
C VAL A 410 41.58 -27.02 23.51
N ALA A 411 41.70 -26.07 22.57
CA ALA A 411 42.99 -25.47 22.22
C ALA A 411 43.58 -24.61 23.35
N LEU A 412 42.77 -24.22 24.33
CA LEU A 412 43.18 -23.44 25.51
C LEU A 412 43.49 -24.31 26.75
N THR A 413 43.17 -25.61 26.71
CA THR A 413 43.42 -26.51 27.83
C THR A 413 44.92 -26.65 28.09
N GLY A 414 45.38 -26.39 29.32
CA GLY A 414 46.80 -26.45 29.69
C GLY A 414 47.64 -25.21 29.30
N ARG A 415 46.99 -24.10 28.94
CA ARG A 415 47.64 -22.82 28.61
C ARG A 415 47.33 -21.74 29.64
N VAL A 416 48.27 -20.84 29.86
CA VAL A 416 48.15 -19.70 30.77
C VAL A 416 48.08 -18.41 29.95
N ALA A 417 47.12 -17.54 30.27
CA ALA A 417 47.01 -16.22 29.66
C ALA A 417 48.11 -15.30 30.21
N MET A 418 48.89 -14.68 29.32
CA MET A 418 49.96 -13.75 29.68
C MET A 418 49.93 -12.52 28.77
N THR A 419 50.11 -11.35 29.35
CA THR A 419 50.22 -10.08 28.61
C THR A 419 51.67 -9.85 28.19
N VAL A 420 51.88 -9.58 26.91
CA VAL A 420 53.19 -9.41 26.28
C VAL A 420 53.26 -8.04 25.61
N PRO A 421 54.27 -7.20 25.92
CA PRO A 421 54.54 -5.98 25.17
C PRO A 421 55.12 -6.32 23.78
N VAL A 422 54.60 -5.69 22.72
CA VAL A 422 55.04 -5.91 21.34
C VAL A 422 55.11 -4.59 20.57
N ASP A 423 56.06 -4.47 19.64
CA ASP A 423 56.30 -3.21 18.91
C ASP A 423 55.09 -2.75 18.06
N ALA A 424 54.32 -3.68 17.49
CA ALA A 424 53.11 -3.39 16.73
C ALA A 424 52.19 -4.62 16.61
N VAL A 425 50.90 -4.45 16.92
CA VAL A 425 49.89 -5.52 16.79
C VAL A 425 49.14 -5.42 15.45
N ARG A 426 49.19 -6.48 14.62
CA ARG A 426 48.37 -6.68 13.41
C ARG A 426 47.79 -8.10 13.34
N VAL A 427 47.16 -8.55 14.42
CA VAL A 427 46.61 -9.92 14.55
C VAL A 427 45.19 -9.90 15.10
N GLN A 428 44.42 -10.93 14.75
CA GLN A 428 43.02 -11.09 15.21
C GLN A 428 42.93 -12.09 16.37
N ARG A 429 41.88 -11.98 17.18
CA ARG A 429 41.59 -12.92 18.28
C ARG A 429 41.43 -14.35 17.73
N GLY A 430 42.02 -15.33 18.41
CA GLY A 430 42.03 -16.73 17.99
C GLY A 430 43.09 -17.10 16.96
N GLN A 431 43.90 -16.16 16.48
CA GLN A 431 45.00 -16.44 15.56
C GLN A 431 46.21 -17.04 16.30
N ALA A 432 46.87 -18.03 15.69
CA ALA A 432 48.14 -18.56 16.18
C ALA A 432 49.29 -17.62 15.76
N VAL A 433 50.18 -17.31 16.69
CA VAL A 433 51.31 -16.39 16.50
C VAL A 433 52.59 -16.98 17.09
N SER A 434 53.73 -16.50 16.60
CA SER A 434 55.04 -16.76 17.18
C SER A 434 55.66 -15.45 17.64
N LEU A 435 56.32 -15.45 18.79
CA LEU A 435 57.04 -14.28 19.30
C LEU A 435 58.54 -14.49 19.15
N ARG A 436 59.23 -13.52 18.56
CA ARG A 436 60.70 -13.49 18.49
C ARG A 436 61.24 -12.57 19.58
N THR A 437 62.00 -13.13 20.50
CA THR A 437 62.72 -12.40 21.55
C THR A 437 64.23 -12.49 21.28
N ALA A 438 65.04 -11.80 22.08
CA ALA A 438 66.51 -11.89 22.02
C ALA A 438 67.04 -13.31 22.29
N LYS A 439 66.25 -14.18 22.95
CA LYS A 439 66.64 -15.54 23.35
C LYS A 439 66.12 -16.64 22.40
N GLY A 440 65.30 -16.31 21.41
CA GLY A 440 64.78 -17.28 20.45
C GLY A 440 63.38 -16.96 19.91
N VAL A 441 62.85 -17.86 19.08
CA VAL A 441 61.48 -17.80 18.56
C VAL A 441 60.60 -18.78 19.33
N PHE A 442 59.54 -18.26 19.93
CA PHE A 442 58.55 -19.03 20.68
C PHE A 442 57.27 -19.17 19.84
N GLY A 443 57.01 -20.38 19.35
CA GLY A 443 55.86 -20.67 18.50
C GLY A 443 54.67 -21.25 19.26
N GLY A 444 53.53 -21.33 18.56
CA GLY A 444 52.33 -21.99 19.06
C GLY A 444 51.54 -21.19 20.08
N LEU A 445 51.67 -19.87 20.11
CA LEU A 445 50.92 -18.97 21.00
C LEU A 445 49.57 -18.62 20.37
N LEU A 446 48.49 -18.52 21.15
CA LEU A 446 47.17 -18.14 20.65
C LEU A 446 46.80 -16.74 21.15
N VAL A 447 46.36 -15.85 20.27
CA VAL A 447 45.93 -14.50 20.65
C VAL A 447 44.57 -14.56 21.32
N LEU A 448 44.51 -14.17 22.61
CA LEU A 448 43.28 -14.12 23.40
C LEU A 448 42.61 -12.76 23.32
N ASP A 449 43.39 -11.68 23.41
CA ASP A 449 42.90 -10.31 23.34
C ASP A 449 43.98 -9.32 22.85
N VAL A 450 43.54 -8.18 22.32
CA VAL A 450 44.37 -7.06 21.87
C VAL A 450 43.89 -5.80 22.60
N PRO A 451 44.32 -5.57 23.85
CA PRO A 451 43.86 -4.43 24.62
C PRO A 451 44.35 -3.09 24.06
N ASP A 452 45.60 -3.02 23.57
CA ASP A 452 46.24 -1.79 23.05
C ASP A 452 47.15 -2.10 21.85
N ARG A 453 47.64 -1.07 21.15
CA ARG A 453 48.51 -1.22 19.96
C ARG A 453 49.90 -1.80 20.25
N ASP A 454 50.32 -1.78 21.51
CA ASP A 454 51.62 -2.20 22.02
C ASP A 454 51.52 -3.39 23.00
N ARG A 455 50.33 -3.93 23.24
CA ARG A 455 50.09 -5.02 24.20
C ARG A 455 49.21 -6.11 23.61
N LEU A 456 49.63 -7.35 23.83
CA LEU A 456 48.94 -8.54 23.34
C LEU A 456 48.73 -9.53 24.49
N VAL A 457 47.50 -10.04 24.66
CA VAL A 457 47.25 -11.14 25.60
C VAL A 457 47.30 -12.45 24.82
N VAL A 458 48.24 -13.32 25.16
CA VAL A 458 48.46 -14.62 24.50
C VAL A 458 48.29 -15.78 25.47
N ALA A 459 47.73 -16.89 24.98
CA ALA A 459 47.71 -18.17 25.68
C ALA A 459 49.02 -18.94 25.41
N VAL A 460 49.84 -19.07 26.44
CA VAL A 460 51.15 -19.75 26.42
C VAL A 460 50.98 -21.17 27.00
N PRO A 461 51.51 -22.22 26.37
CA PRO A 461 51.58 -23.55 26.99
C PRO A 461 52.35 -23.49 28.32
N ALA A 462 51.85 -24.14 29.38
CA ALA A 462 52.45 -24.07 30.71
C ALA A 462 53.95 -24.46 30.72
N ALA A 463 54.35 -25.43 29.89
CA ALA A 463 55.75 -25.86 29.74
C ALA A 463 56.70 -24.78 29.15
N GLY A 464 56.16 -23.78 28.44
CA GLY A 464 56.93 -22.71 27.79
C GLY A 464 56.91 -21.38 28.56
N LEU A 465 56.18 -21.29 29.66
CA LEU A 465 55.94 -20.04 30.39
C LEU A 465 57.24 -19.44 30.96
N ASP A 466 58.06 -20.23 31.64
CA ASP A 466 59.32 -19.80 32.27
C ASP A 466 60.41 -19.43 31.25
N ALA A 467 60.33 -19.98 30.05
CA ALA A 467 61.26 -19.67 28.97
C ALA A 467 60.88 -18.36 28.29
N LEU A 468 59.58 -18.11 28.10
CA LEU A 468 59.06 -16.88 27.51
C LEU A 468 59.21 -15.69 28.46
N SER A 469 58.95 -15.85 29.76
CA SER A 469 59.13 -14.79 30.77
C SER A 469 60.57 -14.27 30.80
N ARG A 470 61.55 -15.18 30.88
CA ARG A 470 62.99 -14.84 30.80
C ARG A 470 63.41 -14.23 29.47
N GLY A 471 62.65 -14.48 28.40
CA GLY A 471 62.87 -13.88 27.07
C GLY A 471 62.35 -12.45 26.96
N LEU A 472 61.27 -12.14 27.68
CA LEU A 472 60.68 -10.79 27.76
C LEU A 472 61.57 -9.84 28.55
N ASP A 473 62.19 -10.31 29.63
CA ASP A 473 63.13 -9.51 30.43
C ASP A 473 64.43 -9.14 29.68
N ALA A 474 64.71 -9.79 28.54
CA ALA A 474 65.96 -9.69 27.81
C ALA A 474 65.95 -8.69 26.64
N GLY A 475 64.83 -8.04 26.32
CA GLY A 475 64.75 -7.02 25.27
C GLY A 475 63.44 -6.98 24.47
N PRO A 476 63.37 -6.14 23.41
CA PRO A 476 62.15 -5.90 22.66
C PRO A 476 61.66 -7.16 21.92
N VAL A 477 60.33 -7.32 21.84
CA VAL A 477 59.68 -8.50 21.26
C VAL A 477 59.01 -8.15 19.94
N ARG A 478 59.35 -8.92 18.90
CA ARG A 478 58.75 -8.79 17.57
C ARG A 478 57.78 -9.93 17.30
N LEU A 479 56.62 -9.58 16.75
CA LEU A 479 55.59 -10.53 16.37
C LEU A 479 55.94 -11.15 15.00
N VAL A 480 55.97 -12.49 14.95
CA VAL A 480 56.21 -13.25 13.73
C VAL A 480 54.94 -14.04 13.41
N LEU A 481 54.30 -13.71 12.29
CA LEU A 481 53.17 -14.48 11.80
C LEU A 481 53.68 -15.80 11.22
N PRO A 482 53.02 -16.94 11.49
CA PRO A 482 53.29 -18.16 10.73
C PRO A 482 53.01 -17.86 9.26
N VAL A 483 54.01 -18.02 8.40
CA VAL A 483 53.81 -18.04 6.95
C VAL A 483 52.97 -19.28 6.66
N GLY A 484 51.81 -19.07 6.02
CA GLY A 484 50.86 -20.15 5.70
C GLY A 484 51.44 -21.19 4.76
#